data_AF-A0A133V5Z9-F1
#
_entry.id   AF-A0A133V5Z9-F1
#
_cell.length_a   1.000
_cell.length_b   1.000
_cell.length_c   1.000
_cell.angle_alpha   90.00
_cell.angle_beta   90.00
_cell.angle_gamma   90.00
#
_symmetry.space_group_name_H-M   'P 1'
#
loop_
_entity.id
_entity.type
_entity.pdbx_description
1 polymer ?
#
loop_
_entity_poly.entity_id
_entity_poly.type
_entity_poly.pdbx_seq_one_letter_code
_entity_poly.pdbx_strand_id
1 'polypeptide(L)'
;MRKLLGKENVSSPSLHDLLKNRFAKAELYGKLANIHADIPNKALGTTTGPFKMLTGQDQIYAEKKHKDGFHFVNYAKLLFSANEIPERGDELRAFFRRWIIVDFPFKFVDNPDPNNEFEKEKNPNLLEELTTKEELSGFLNWALKGLQRLLDRGEFALDKSVEERSEIWEEMSNPIVRL
;
A
#
# COMPACT_ATOMS: atom_id res chain seq x y z
N MET A 1 7.10 3.48 -9.64
CA MET A 1 7.10 2.07 -9.14
C MET A 1 6.91 1.01 -10.22
N ARG A 2 5.77 0.92 -10.94
CA ARG A 2 5.58 -0.12 -11.96
C ARG A 2 6.65 -0.12 -13.07
N LYS A 3 7.07 1.06 -13.51
CA LYS A 3 8.17 1.24 -14.48
C LYS A 3 9.52 0.78 -13.94
N LEU A 4 9.76 0.97 -12.63
CA LEU A 4 11.00 0.56 -11.96
C LEU A 4 11.07 -0.96 -11.75
N LEU A 5 9.98 -1.55 -11.26
CA LEU A 5 9.93 -2.97 -10.90
C LEU A 5 9.69 -3.88 -12.10
N GLY A 6 9.12 -3.37 -13.20
CA GLY A 6 8.67 -4.21 -14.31
C GLY A 6 7.26 -4.79 -14.06
N LYS A 7 6.54 -5.09 -15.14
CA LYS A 7 5.13 -5.54 -15.06
C LYS A 7 5.02 -6.95 -14.47
N GLU A 8 6.02 -7.78 -14.73
CA GLU A 8 6.16 -9.15 -14.27
C GLU A 8 6.37 -9.24 -12.75
N ASN A 9 6.89 -8.20 -12.11
CA ASN A 9 7.16 -8.17 -10.66
C ASN A 9 6.08 -7.47 -9.84
N VAL A 10 5.02 -6.98 -10.49
CA VAL A 10 3.92 -6.27 -9.82
C VAL A 10 2.59 -6.99 -10.05
N SER A 11 1.74 -7.03 -9.02
CA SER A 11 0.33 -7.41 -9.08
C SER A 11 -0.57 -6.23 -8.71
N SER A 12 -1.88 -6.37 -8.90
CA SER A 12 -2.85 -5.35 -8.51
C SER A 12 -4.20 -5.84 -7.97
N PRO A 13 -4.38 -7.03 -7.35
CA PRO A 13 -5.60 -7.30 -6.61
C PRO A 13 -5.85 -6.30 -5.47
N SER A 14 -7.13 -6.02 -5.22
CA SER A 14 -7.58 -5.16 -4.12
C SER A 14 -7.30 -5.81 -2.76
N LEU A 15 -7.27 -5.00 -1.69
CA LEU A 15 -7.15 -5.54 -0.34
C LEU A 15 -8.30 -6.50 -0.01
N HIS A 16 -9.54 -6.15 -0.36
CA HIS A 16 -10.72 -6.99 -0.12
C HIS A 16 -10.63 -8.34 -0.86
N ASP A 17 -10.15 -8.35 -2.10
CA ASP A 17 -9.96 -9.58 -2.87
C ASP A 17 -8.86 -10.44 -2.26
N LEU A 18 -7.73 -9.85 -1.86
CA LEU A 18 -6.66 -10.59 -1.21
C LEU A 18 -7.12 -11.27 0.10
N LEU A 19 -8.05 -10.63 0.82
CA LEU A 19 -8.58 -11.17 2.07
C LEU A 19 -9.61 -12.29 1.86
N LYS A 20 -10.41 -12.22 0.80
CA LYS A 20 -11.59 -13.11 0.60
C LYS A 20 -11.46 -14.09 -0.57
N ASN A 21 -10.71 -13.76 -1.61
CA ASN A 21 -10.62 -14.50 -2.85
C ASN A 21 -9.31 -15.30 -2.94
N ARG A 22 -9.43 -16.64 -2.89
CA ARG A 22 -8.28 -17.55 -2.99
C ARG A 22 -7.55 -17.51 -4.33
N PHE A 23 -8.22 -17.06 -5.41
CA PHE A 23 -7.60 -16.86 -6.71
C PHE A 23 -6.78 -15.57 -6.77
N ALA A 24 -7.23 -14.50 -6.11
CA ALA A 24 -6.50 -13.23 -6.06
C ALA A 24 -5.14 -13.39 -5.36
N LYS A 25 -5.05 -14.24 -4.33
CA LYS A 25 -3.78 -14.55 -3.65
C LYS A 25 -2.75 -15.16 -4.59
N ALA A 26 -3.16 -15.95 -5.58
CA ALA A 26 -2.24 -16.56 -6.53
C ALA A 26 -1.49 -15.52 -7.38
N GLU A 27 -2.04 -14.31 -7.54
CA GLU A 27 -1.37 -13.22 -8.25
C GLU A 27 -0.14 -12.68 -7.51
N LEU A 28 -0.03 -12.86 -6.20
CA LEU A 28 1.13 -12.47 -5.41
C LEU A 28 2.33 -13.42 -5.59
N TYR A 29 2.11 -14.61 -6.16
CA TYR A 29 3.17 -15.59 -6.33
C TYR A 29 4.26 -15.05 -7.26
N GLY A 30 5.47 -14.91 -6.72
CA GLY A 30 6.62 -14.42 -7.47
C GLY A 30 6.68 -12.89 -7.63
N LYS A 31 5.85 -12.12 -6.90
CA LYS A 31 5.78 -10.66 -7.04
C LYS A 31 6.56 -9.92 -5.96
N LEU A 32 7.20 -8.82 -6.35
CA LEU A 32 7.89 -7.91 -5.43
C LEU A 32 6.92 -6.92 -4.77
N ALA A 33 5.87 -6.50 -5.49
CA ALA A 33 4.89 -5.56 -4.97
C ALA A 33 3.47 -5.85 -5.47
N ASN A 34 2.49 -5.64 -4.60
CA ASN A 34 1.10 -5.45 -4.97
C ASN A 34 0.82 -3.95 -4.93
N ILE A 35 0.40 -3.36 -6.05
CA ILE A 35 0.04 -1.94 -6.12
C ILE A 35 -1.40 -1.86 -6.58
N HIS A 36 -2.29 -1.43 -5.71
CA HIS A 36 -3.70 -1.22 -6.03
C HIS A 36 -4.10 0.22 -5.69
N ALA A 37 -4.75 0.87 -6.64
CA ALA A 37 -5.26 2.21 -6.42
C ALA A 37 -6.68 2.13 -5.87
N ASP A 38 -7.02 3.04 -4.96
CA ASP A 38 -8.38 3.29 -4.50
C ASP A 38 -9.05 2.12 -3.77
N ILE A 39 -8.62 1.86 -2.53
CA ILE A 39 -9.37 0.95 -1.65
C ILE A 39 -10.71 1.59 -1.29
N PRO A 40 -11.84 0.87 -1.44
CA PRO A 40 -13.15 1.40 -1.05
C PRO A 40 -13.28 1.49 0.48
N ASN A 41 -14.03 2.49 0.95
CA ASN A 41 -14.50 2.60 2.33
C ASN A 41 -15.57 1.54 2.64
N LYS A 42 -15.15 0.28 2.64
CA LYS A 42 -15.97 -0.87 2.98
C LYS A 42 -15.26 -1.66 4.05
N ALA A 43 -15.93 -1.90 5.17
CA ALA A 43 -15.38 -2.68 6.27
C ALA A 43 -14.65 -3.94 5.77
N LEU A 44 -13.41 -4.11 6.25
CA LEU A 44 -12.61 -5.30 5.96
C LEU A 44 -13.16 -6.55 6.67
N GLY A 45 -14.08 -6.36 7.63
CA GLY A 45 -14.70 -7.42 8.44
C GLY A 45 -13.69 -8.08 9.38
N THR A 46 -14.05 -9.24 9.93
CA THR A 46 -13.22 -10.07 10.84
C THR A 46 -12.10 -10.85 10.13
N THR A 47 -11.46 -10.27 9.12
CA THR A 47 -10.48 -10.95 8.25
C THR A 47 -9.02 -10.80 8.70
N THR A 48 -8.77 -10.84 10.00
CA THR A 48 -7.43 -10.62 10.59
C THR A 48 -6.46 -11.75 10.28
N GLY A 49 -6.95 -13.00 10.18
CA GLY A 49 -6.15 -14.17 9.83
C GLY A 49 -5.49 -14.02 8.45
N PRO A 50 -6.25 -13.89 7.36
CA PRO A 50 -5.71 -13.67 6.02
C PRO A 50 -4.75 -12.47 5.95
N PHE A 51 -5.08 -11.35 6.59
CA PHE A 51 -4.21 -10.18 6.62
C PHE A 51 -2.87 -10.46 7.30
N LYS A 52 -2.87 -11.13 8.46
CA LYS A 52 -1.66 -11.52 9.19
C LYS A 52 -0.78 -12.43 8.34
N MET A 53 -1.38 -13.42 7.67
CA MET A 53 -0.64 -14.33 6.80
C MET A 53 -0.01 -13.61 5.59
N LEU A 54 -0.75 -12.69 4.96
CA LEU A 54 -0.26 -11.91 3.82
C LEU A 54 0.92 -11.01 4.17
N THR A 55 1.00 -10.54 5.41
CA THR A 55 2.00 -9.57 5.87
C THR A 55 3.10 -10.16 6.75
N GLY A 56 2.89 -11.38 7.26
CA GLY A 56 3.72 -12.04 8.27
C GLY A 56 4.86 -12.91 7.72
N GLN A 57 5.02 -12.99 6.40
CA GLN A 57 5.92 -13.97 5.74
C GLN A 57 5.55 -15.43 6.06
N ASP A 58 4.27 -15.67 6.36
CA ASP A 58 3.74 -17.03 6.55
C ASP A 58 3.51 -17.71 5.19
N GLN A 59 3.50 -19.04 5.20
CA GLN A 59 3.10 -19.82 4.04
C GLN A 59 1.59 -19.67 3.80
N ILE A 60 1.22 -19.19 2.61
CA ILE A 60 -0.17 -19.03 2.20
C ILE A 60 -0.55 -20.03 1.13
N TYR A 61 -1.78 -20.51 1.20
CA TYR A 61 -2.39 -21.33 0.16
C TYR A 61 -3.12 -20.45 -0.85
N ALA A 62 -2.93 -20.74 -2.13
CA ALA A 62 -3.63 -20.08 -3.22
C ALA A 62 -3.99 -21.07 -4.33
N GLU A 63 -5.00 -20.72 -5.12
CA GLU A 63 -5.46 -21.52 -6.24
C GLU A 63 -5.31 -20.73 -7.54
N LYS A 64 -4.83 -21.38 -8.60
CA LYS A 64 -5.03 -20.86 -9.96
C LYS A 64 -6.31 -21.48 -10.50
N LYS A 65 -7.14 -20.66 -11.15
CA LYS A 65 -8.41 -21.15 -11.71
C LYS A 65 -8.16 -22.35 -12.64
N HIS A 66 -8.89 -23.43 -12.41
CA HIS A 66 -8.76 -24.71 -13.14
C HIS A 66 -7.39 -25.40 -13.02
N LYS A 67 -6.64 -25.13 -11.96
CA LYS A 67 -5.37 -25.81 -11.65
C LYS A 67 -5.33 -26.20 -10.17
N ASP A 68 -4.38 -27.06 -9.83
CA ASP A 68 -4.13 -27.43 -8.44
C ASP A 68 -3.73 -26.21 -7.61
N GLY A 69 -4.15 -26.24 -6.34
CA GLY A 69 -3.68 -25.28 -5.36
C GLY A 69 -2.22 -25.49 -5.03
N PHE A 70 -1.58 -24.42 -4.56
CA PHE A 70 -0.19 -24.46 -4.18
C PHE A 70 0.04 -23.55 -2.98
N HIS A 71 1.14 -23.82 -2.28
CA HIS A 71 1.58 -22.99 -1.18
C HIS A 71 2.78 -22.15 -1.60
N PHE A 72 2.86 -20.94 -1.04
CA PHE A 72 4.03 -20.09 -1.20
C PHE A 72 4.16 -19.11 -0.03
N VAL A 73 5.35 -18.55 0.15
CA VAL A 73 5.59 -17.46 1.11
C VAL A 73 5.42 -16.13 0.39
N ASN A 74 4.51 -15.28 0.87
CA ASN A 74 4.36 -13.94 0.30
C ASN A 74 5.49 -13.03 0.76
N TYR A 75 6.26 -12.51 -0.20
CA TYR A 75 7.24 -11.44 0.03
C TYR A 75 6.84 -10.12 -0.64
N ALA A 76 5.72 -10.10 -1.39
CA ALA A 76 5.25 -8.89 -2.04
C ALA A 76 4.88 -7.84 -1.00
N LYS A 77 5.43 -6.62 -1.15
CA LYS A 77 4.98 -5.47 -0.36
C LYS A 77 3.63 -5.00 -0.88
N LEU A 78 2.67 -4.80 0.03
CA LEU A 78 1.32 -4.39 -0.32
C LEU A 78 1.21 -2.86 -0.22
N LEU A 79 0.99 -2.21 -1.34
CA LEU A 79 0.84 -0.76 -1.47
C LEU A 79 -0.57 -0.45 -1.96
N PHE A 80 -1.21 0.48 -1.25
CA PHE A 80 -2.57 0.87 -1.51
C PHE A 80 -2.71 2.39 -1.44
N SER A 81 -3.49 2.98 -2.33
CA SER A 81 -4.00 4.35 -2.17
C SER A 81 -5.48 4.30 -1.80
N ALA A 82 -5.95 5.33 -1.10
CA ALA A 82 -7.34 5.45 -0.69
C ALA A 82 -7.65 6.94 -0.48
N ASN A 83 -8.83 7.38 -0.89
CA ASN A 83 -9.36 8.70 -0.53
C ASN A 83 -10.03 8.66 0.85
N GLU A 84 -10.69 7.53 1.11
CA GLU A 84 -11.27 7.13 2.40
C GLU A 84 -10.81 5.71 2.67
N ILE A 85 -10.35 5.45 3.89
CA ILE A 85 -9.88 4.12 4.26
C ILE A 85 -11.03 3.30 4.86
N PRO A 86 -10.97 1.95 4.77
CA PRO A 86 -12.02 1.09 5.32
C PRO A 86 -12.33 1.35 6.78
N GLU A 87 -13.61 1.28 7.16
CA GLU A 87 -14.02 1.24 8.56
C GLU A 87 -13.25 0.19 9.39
N ARG A 88 -12.97 0.57 10.64
CA ARG A 88 -12.22 -0.22 11.63
C ARG A 88 -12.94 -1.55 11.95
N GLY A 89 -12.19 -2.64 11.99
CA GLY A 89 -12.66 -3.94 12.49
C GLY A 89 -12.27 -4.20 13.96
N ASP A 90 -12.72 -5.33 14.52
CA ASP A 90 -12.63 -5.66 15.96
C ASP A 90 -11.20 -5.91 16.51
N GLU A 91 -10.20 -6.15 15.68
CA GLU A 91 -8.83 -6.47 16.13
C GLU A 91 -7.85 -5.30 15.99
N LEU A 92 -7.41 -4.77 17.13
CA LEU A 92 -6.86 -3.41 17.21
C LEU A 92 -5.34 -3.29 17.18
N ARG A 93 -4.57 -4.32 17.54
CA ARG A 93 -3.10 -4.15 17.63
C ARG A 93 -2.34 -4.86 16.53
N ALA A 94 -2.73 -6.09 16.23
CA ALA A 94 -2.05 -6.89 15.22
C ALA A 94 -2.27 -6.35 13.81
N PHE A 95 -3.42 -5.74 13.55
CA PHE A 95 -3.71 -5.08 12.29
C PHE A 95 -2.88 -3.80 12.13
N PHE A 96 -3.03 -2.85 13.05
CA PHE A 96 -2.45 -1.51 12.94
C PHE A 96 -0.92 -1.47 12.99
N ARG A 97 -0.26 -2.39 13.71
CA ARG A 97 1.21 -2.46 13.72
C ARG A 97 1.84 -2.77 12.34
N ARG A 98 1.06 -3.28 11.39
CA ARG A 98 1.50 -3.65 10.04
C ARG A 98 1.25 -2.57 9.00
N TRP A 99 0.51 -1.52 9.36
CA TRP A 99 0.22 -0.40 8.46
C TRP A 99 1.28 0.67 8.58
N ILE A 100 1.66 1.23 7.43
CA ILE A 100 2.41 2.48 7.32
C ILE A 100 1.48 3.41 6.57
N ILE A 101 0.99 4.45 7.25
CA ILE A 101 0.05 5.42 6.68
C ILE A 101 0.86 6.65 6.29
N VAL A 102 0.84 6.96 4.99
CA VAL A 102 1.45 8.17 4.43
C VAL A 102 0.33 9.06 3.95
N ASP A 103 0.20 10.23 4.59
CA ASP A 103 -0.77 11.23 4.19
C ASP A 103 -0.20 12.10 3.06
N PHE A 104 -1.03 12.42 2.08
CA PHE A 104 -0.71 13.28 0.95
C PHE A 104 -1.60 14.53 1.02
N PRO A 105 -1.16 15.58 1.75
CA PRO A 105 -2.02 16.72 2.07
C PRO A 105 -2.25 17.65 0.87
N PHE A 106 -1.42 17.55 -0.17
CA PHE A 106 -1.46 18.45 -1.32
C PHE A 106 -2.46 18.01 -2.39
N LYS A 107 -3.22 18.97 -2.90
CA LYS A 107 -4.06 18.82 -4.10
C LYS A 107 -3.38 19.50 -5.29
N PHE A 108 -3.31 18.81 -6.41
CA PHE A 108 -2.72 19.33 -7.64
C PHE A 108 -3.83 19.75 -8.60
N VAL A 109 -3.96 21.06 -8.83
CA VAL A 109 -5.07 21.68 -9.60
C VAL A 109 -4.53 22.62 -10.68
N ASP A 110 -5.35 22.94 -11.68
CA ASP A 110 -4.94 23.83 -12.78
C ASP A 110 -4.78 25.29 -12.33
N ASN A 111 -5.58 25.75 -11.36
CA ASN A 111 -5.54 27.11 -10.82
C ASN A 111 -5.56 27.05 -9.28
N PRO A 112 -4.42 26.91 -8.60
CA PRO A 112 -4.38 26.85 -7.15
C PRO A 112 -4.75 28.20 -6.53
N ASP A 113 -5.53 28.19 -5.44
CA ASP A 113 -5.78 29.40 -4.65
C ASP A 113 -4.47 29.89 -4.00
N PRO A 114 -4.00 31.13 -4.27
CA PRO A 114 -2.80 31.67 -3.66
C PRO A 114 -2.82 31.70 -2.12
N ASN A 115 -4.01 31.63 -1.52
CA ASN A 115 -4.19 31.60 -0.06
C ASN A 115 -4.30 30.19 0.52
N ASN A 116 -4.33 29.15 -0.33
CA ASN A 116 -4.40 27.75 0.10
C ASN A 116 -3.03 27.07 -0.11
N GLU A 117 -2.25 26.92 0.97
CA GLU A 117 -0.91 26.32 0.90
C GLU A 117 -0.90 24.84 0.46
N PHE A 118 -2.05 24.17 0.58
CA PHE A 118 -2.25 22.77 0.21
C PHE A 118 -2.59 22.59 -1.27
N GLU A 119 -2.88 23.67 -2.00
CA GLU A 119 -3.07 23.61 -3.45
C GLU A 119 -1.77 23.91 -4.18
N LYS A 120 -1.45 23.06 -5.16
CA LYS A 120 -0.28 23.18 -6.02
C LYS A 120 -0.71 23.11 -7.48
N GLU A 121 0.06 23.74 -8.35
CA GLU A 121 -0.16 23.66 -9.80
C GLU A 121 0.09 22.22 -10.28
N LYS A 122 -0.83 21.68 -11.08
CA LYS A 122 -0.68 20.34 -11.66
C LYS A 122 0.34 20.36 -12.79
N ASN A 123 1.23 19.36 -12.81
CA ASN A 123 2.06 19.07 -13.98
C ASN A 123 1.49 17.86 -14.75
N PRO A 124 0.92 18.05 -15.96
CA PRO A 124 0.38 16.94 -16.75
C PRO A 124 1.44 15.95 -17.24
N ASN A 125 2.70 16.38 -17.36
CA ASN A 125 3.82 15.58 -17.86
C ASN A 125 4.62 14.90 -16.74
N LEU A 126 4.21 15.08 -15.47
CA LEU A 126 4.95 14.62 -14.29
C LEU A 126 5.34 13.14 -14.36
N LEU A 127 4.43 12.28 -14.82
CA LEU A 127 4.72 10.84 -14.92
C LEU A 127 5.79 10.53 -15.97
N GLU A 128 5.83 11.26 -17.08
CA GLU A 128 6.83 11.06 -18.12
C GLU A 128 8.20 11.54 -17.64
N GLU A 129 8.24 12.72 -17.02
CA GLU A 129 9.44 13.31 -16.42
C GLU A 129 10.06 12.38 -15.36
N LEU A 130 9.24 11.85 -14.44
CA LEU A 130 9.69 10.97 -13.35
C LEU A 130 10.04 9.54 -13.81
N THR A 131 9.74 9.17 -15.05
CA THR A 131 9.98 7.80 -15.56
C THR A 131 10.97 7.72 -16.71
N THR A 132 11.77 8.78 -16.90
CA THR A 132 12.98 8.73 -17.72
C THR A 132 13.99 7.71 -17.16
N LYS A 133 14.92 7.24 -17.99
CA LYS A 133 15.90 6.23 -17.56
C LYS A 133 16.81 6.76 -16.47
N GLU A 134 17.17 8.02 -16.57
CA GLU A 134 18.03 8.76 -15.67
C GLU A 134 17.34 8.91 -14.30
N GLU A 135 16.08 9.39 -14.27
CA GLU A 135 15.30 9.52 -13.03
C GLU A 135 15.04 8.16 -12.37
N LEU A 136 14.70 7.12 -13.14
CA LEU A 136 14.52 5.78 -12.57
C LEU A 136 15.83 5.22 -11.97
N SER A 137 16.96 5.49 -12.61
CA SER A 137 18.28 5.10 -12.10
C SER A 137 18.64 5.89 -10.83
N GLY A 138 18.36 7.18 -10.81
CA GLY A 138 18.51 8.04 -9.62
C GLY A 138 17.64 7.56 -8.46
N PHE A 139 16.37 7.28 -8.73
CA PHE A 139 15.42 6.74 -7.76
C PHE A 139 15.86 5.38 -7.22
N LEU A 140 16.37 4.48 -8.08
CA LEU A 140 16.93 3.20 -7.65
C LEU A 140 18.10 3.38 -6.67
N ASN A 141 19.05 4.26 -7.00
CA ASN A 141 20.17 4.56 -6.12
C ASN A 141 19.72 5.12 -4.77
N TRP A 142 18.71 5.98 -4.78
CA TRP A 142 18.11 6.49 -3.54
C TRP A 142 17.40 5.39 -2.74
N ALA A 143 16.66 4.50 -3.40
CA ALA A 143 16.02 3.36 -2.79
C ALA A 143 17.03 2.37 -2.18
N LEU A 144 18.17 2.14 -2.83
CA LEU A 144 19.27 1.31 -2.29
C LEU A 144 19.86 1.89 -1.00
N LYS A 145 20.04 3.21 -0.92
CA LYS A 145 20.42 3.88 0.34
C LYS A 145 19.35 3.67 1.42
N GLY A 146 18.07 3.71 1.04
CA GLY A 146 16.95 3.39 1.93
C GLY A 146 16.97 1.95 2.42
N LEU A 147 17.25 1.00 1.51
CA LEU A 147 17.39 -0.42 1.82
C LEU A 147 18.53 -0.67 2.80
N GLN A 148 19.68 -0.04 2.63
CA GLN A 148 20.79 -0.16 3.60
C GLN A 148 20.33 0.24 5.00
N ARG A 149 19.69 1.41 5.15
CA ARG A 149 19.15 1.87 6.44
C ARG A 149 18.12 0.91 7.04
N LEU A 150 17.30 0.30 6.18
CA LEU A 150 16.29 -0.67 6.59
C LEU A 150 16.95 -1.96 7.11
N LEU A 151 17.96 -2.46 6.41
CA LEU A 151 18.70 -3.67 6.80
C LEU A 151 19.49 -3.45 8.10
N ASP A 152 20.14 -2.29 8.25
CA ASP A 152 20.90 -1.94 9.46
C ASP A 152 19.99 -1.85 10.70
N ARG A 153 18.74 -1.37 10.52
CA ARG A 153 17.76 -1.26 11.60
C ARG A 153 17.00 -2.55 11.87
N GLY A 154 16.81 -3.38 10.85
CA GLY A 154 15.95 -4.58 10.89
C GLY A 154 14.45 -4.29 10.79
N GLU A 155 14.03 -3.03 10.78
CA GLU A 155 12.63 -2.61 10.70
C GLU A 155 12.46 -1.27 9.98
N PHE A 156 11.24 -1.01 9.50
CA PHE A 156 10.93 0.29 8.89
C PHE A 156 11.01 1.40 9.93
N ALA A 157 11.46 2.58 9.51
CA ALA A 157 11.36 3.78 10.33
C ALA A 157 9.89 4.14 10.46
N LEU A 158 9.32 3.84 11.62
CA LEU A 158 7.95 4.14 11.95
C LEU A 158 7.95 5.39 12.84
N ASP A 159 7.36 6.47 12.33
CA ASP A 159 7.21 7.75 13.03
C ASP A 159 6.08 7.71 14.07
N LYS A 160 5.11 6.80 13.88
CA LYS A 160 3.89 6.71 14.68
C LYS A 160 3.80 5.38 15.42
N SER A 161 3.39 5.44 16.68
CA SER A 161 2.95 4.30 17.52
C SER A 161 1.75 3.56 16.90
N VAL A 162 1.38 2.42 17.48
CA VAL A 162 0.22 1.65 16.99
C VAL A 162 -1.07 2.40 17.31
N GLU A 163 -1.09 3.10 18.44
CA GLU A 163 -2.16 3.93 18.96
C GLU A 163 -2.41 5.12 18.04
N GLU A 164 -1.37 5.90 17.70
CA GLU A 164 -1.49 7.03 16.77
C GLU A 164 -1.96 6.59 15.37
N ARG A 165 -1.52 5.42 14.89
CA ARG A 165 -2.03 4.88 13.61
C ARG A 165 -3.49 4.49 13.69
N SER A 166 -3.95 3.99 14.84
CA SER A 166 -5.36 3.68 15.06
C SER A 166 -6.20 4.96 15.06
N GLU A 167 -5.70 6.04 15.68
CA GLU A 167 -6.36 7.34 15.73
C GLU A 167 -6.45 7.97 14.34
N ILE A 168 -5.33 8.06 13.61
CA ILE A 168 -5.31 8.53 12.22
C ILE A 168 -6.26 7.72 11.36
N TRP A 169 -6.31 6.41 11.57
CA TRP A 169 -7.21 5.58 10.80
C TRP A 169 -8.67 5.91 11.08
N GLU A 170 -9.01 6.13 12.35
CA GLU A 170 -10.36 6.49 12.76
C GLU A 170 -10.79 7.83 12.13
N GLU A 171 -9.94 8.85 12.21
CA GLU A 171 -10.15 10.15 11.56
C GLU A 171 -10.29 10.04 10.04
N MET A 172 -9.48 9.20 9.39
CA MET A 172 -9.49 9.03 7.94
C MET A 172 -10.66 8.17 7.44
N SER A 173 -11.20 7.29 8.28
CA SER A 173 -12.35 6.43 7.96
C SER A 173 -13.70 7.12 8.22
N ASN A 174 -13.72 8.18 9.05
CA ASN A 174 -14.93 8.87 9.43
C ASN A 174 -15.11 10.20 8.66
N PRO A 175 -16.08 10.27 7.73
CA PRO A 175 -16.31 11.47 6.93
C PRO A 175 -16.84 12.66 7.75
N ILE A 176 -17.38 12.45 8.97
CA ILE A 176 -17.93 13.51 9.83
C ILE A 176 -16.82 14.27 10.57
N VAL A 177 -15.69 13.63 10.86
CA VAL A 177 -14.57 14.23 11.61
C VAL A 177 -13.74 15.19 10.73
N ARG A 178 -13.89 15.10 9.41
CA ARG A 178 -13.15 15.91 8.42
C ARG A 178 -13.82 17.26 8.06
N LEU A 179 -14.94 17.63 8.70
CA LEU A 179 -15.68 18.89 8.50
C LEU A 179 -15.42 19.87 9.65
#